data_AF-A0A645FVI2-F1
#
_entry.id   AF-A0A645FVI2-F1
#
_cell.length_a   1.000
_cell.length_b   1.000
_cell.length_c   1.000
_cell.angle_alpha   90.00
_cell.angle_beta   90.00
_cell.angle_gamma   90.00
#
_symmetry.space_group_name_H-M   'P 1'
#
loop_
_entity.id
_entity.type
_entity.pdbx_description
1 polymer ?
#
loop_
_entity_poly.entity_id
_entity_poly.type
_entity_poly.pdbx_seq_one_letter_code
_entity_poly.pdbx_strand_id
1 'polypeptide(L)'
;MKFVVDMLDSVDRHNLIVSPGCDMPYDVPLENTIAVAETVRDIEKYRELIKNYESVTDDASVELPDYAALKRPLLEAFTLDSASCAACTYMWAMVQDAKKEFGDAIDVVEYKYTSREGIARCRKVGVKNLPSLYINGKLAYASIIPGHEELYEKIRGLL
;
A
#
# COMPACT_ATOMS: atom_id res chain seq x y z
N MET A 1 15.00 -11.64 3.01
CA MET A 1 16.18 -11.58 3.90
C MET A 1 16.39 -10.18 4.45
N LYS A 2 16.79 -9.18 3.63
CA LYS A 2 17.12 -7.82 4.13
C LYS A 2 16.07 -7.19 5.05
N PHE A 3 14.81 -7.19 4.63
CA PHE A 3 13.71 -6.70 5.46
C PHE A 3 13.65 -7.36 6.84
N VAL A 4 13.86 -8.68 6.92
CA VAL A 4 13.79 -9.43 8.19
C VAL A 4 14.94 -9.04 9.12
N VAL A 5 16.16 -8.88 8.60
CA VAL A 5 17.30 -8.39 9.38
C VAL A 5 17.01 -7.01 9.93
N ASP A 6 16.63 -6.07 9.05
CA ASP A 6 16.35 -4.68 9.44
C ASP A 6 15.19 -4.60 10.47
N MET A 7 14.15 -5.43 10.30
CA MET A 7 13.03 -5.53 11.24
C MET A 7 13.47 -6.07 12.60
N LEU A 8 14.23 -7.16 12.64
CA LEU A 8 14.72 -7.78 13.88
C LEU A 8 15.66 -6.85 14.66
N ASP A 9 16.41 -5.98 13.97
CA ASP A 9 17.26 -4.97 14.59
C ASP A 9 16.46 -3.77 15.15
N SER A 10 15.22 -3.58 14.69
CA SER A 10 14.36 -2.45 15.08
C SER A 10 13.45 -2.73 16.28
N VAL A 11 13.37 -3.97 16.76
CA VAL A 11 12.43 -4.39 17.82
C VAL A 11 13.12 -5.22 18.90
N ASP A 12 12.54 -5.25 20.09
CA ASP A 12 12.93 -6.24 21.10
C ASP A 12 12.50 -7.65 20.66
N ARG A 13 13.35 -8.64 20.92
CA ARG A 13 13.18 -10.01 20.44
C ARG A 13 12.58 -10.94 21.50
N HIS A 14 12.36 -10.46 22.72
CA HIS A 14 11.76 -11.27 23.76
C HIS A 14 10.32 -11.66 23.39
N ASN A 15 10.04 -12.96 23.31
CA ASN A 15 8.75 -13.53 22.89
C ASN A 15 8.25 -13.04 21.51
N LEU A 16 9.17 -12.67 20.61
CA LEU A 16 8.82 -12.24 19.26
C LEU A 16 8.44 -13.43 18.37
N ILE A 17 7.31 -13.31 17.66
CA ILE A 17 6.90 -14.24 16.61
C ILE A 17 7.09 -13.54 15.26
N VAL A 18 7.90 -14.13 14.39
CA VAL A 18 8.09 -13.66 13.01
C VAL A 18 7.32 -14.58 12.08
N SER A 19 6.28 -14.04 11.43
CA SER A 19 5.56 -14.72 10.35
C SER A 19 6.01 -14.17 8.99
N PRO A 20 6.23 -15.01 7.96
CA PRO A 20 6.54 -14.53 6.61
C PRO A 20 5.38 -13.77 5.96
N GLY A 21 4.16 -13.93 6.48
CA GLY A 21 2.97 -13.18 6.11
C GLY A 21 1.74 -13.64 6.90
N CYS A 22 0.65 -12.87 6.87
CA CYS A 22 -0.65 -13.29 7.40
C CYS A 22 -1.61 -13.79 6.30
N ASP A 23 -1.34 -13.44 5.04
CA ASP A 23 -2.12 -13.82 3.86
C ASP A 23 -1.19 -13.80 2.63
N MET A 24 -0.35 -14.83 2.51
CA MET A 24 0.61 -14.91 1.42
C MET A 24 -0.10 -15.33 0.12
N PRO A 25 0.08 -14.60 -1.00
CA PRO A 25 -0.43 -15.04 -2.29
C PRO A 25 0.00 -16.47 -2.63
N TYR A 26 -0.86 -17.23 -3.31
CA TYR A 26 -0.59 -18.64 -3.64
C TYR A 26 0.72 -18.84 -4.43
N ASP A 27 1.04 -17.89 -5.32
CA ASP A 27 2.22 -17.94 -6.19
C ASP A 27 3.48 -17.29 -5.57
N VAL A 28 3.50 -17.10 -4.24
CA VAL A 28 4.72 -16.62 -3.57
C VAL A 28 5.82 -17.67 -3.71
N PRO A 29 7.02 -17.28 -4.20
CA PRO A 29 8.16 -18.20 -4.28
C PRO A 29 8.49 -18.82 -2.93
N LEU A 30 8.66 -20.14 -2.89
CA LEU A 30 8.97 -20.89 -1.67
C LEU A 30 10.23 -20.33 -0.98
N GLU A 31 11.20 -19.89 -1.79
CA GLU A 31 12.47 -19.31 -1.37
C GLU A 31 12.28 -18.12 -0.42
N ASN A 32 11.19 -17.36 -0.56
CA ASN A 32 10.90 -16.24 0.35
C ASN A 32 10.65 -16.75 1.78
N THR A 33 9.89 -17.82 1.94
CA THR A 33 9.61 -18.40 3.26
C THR A 33 10.86 -19.02 3.89
N ILE A 34 11.66 -19.73 3.08
CA ILE A 34 12.95 -20.30 3.51
C ILE A 34 13.88 -19.17 3.96
N ALA A 35 13.97 -18.10 3.17
CA ALA A 35 14.77 -16.93 3.49
C ALA A 35 14.37 -16.28 4.81
N VAL A 36 13.07 -16.15 5.11
CA VAL A 36 12.60 -15.62 6.40
C VAL A 36 13.01 -16.56 7.54
N ALA A 37 12.69 -17.86 7.42
CA ALA A 37 12.95 -18.86 8.45
C ALA A 37 14.45 -18.96 8.80
N GLU A 38 15.30 -18.98 7.78
CA GLU A 38 16.74 -19.06 7.94
C GLU A 38 17.34 -17.77 8.54
N THR A 39 16.83 -16.60 8.14
CA THR A 39 17.27 -15.31 8.72
C THR A 39 16.96 -15.23 10.21
N VAL A 40 15.79 -15.75 10.64
CA VAL A 40 15.40 -15.78 12.06
C VAL A 40 16.30 -16.73 12.87
N ARG A 41 16.76 -17.83 12.27
CA ARG A 41 17.64 -18.81 12.93
C ARG A 41 19.07 -18.31 13.11
N ASP A 42 19.59 -17.57 12.14
CA ASP A 42 20.99 -17.13 12.13
C ASP A 42 21.15 -15.70 11.57
N ILE A 43 20.68 -14.73 12.35
CA ILE A 43 20.67 -13.32 11.93
C ILE A 43 22.07 -12.78 11.59
N GLU A 44 23.10 -13.19 12.32
CA GLU A 44 24.47 -12.69 12.14
C GLU A 44 25.03 -13.11 10.78
N LYS A 45 24.87 -14.40 10.42
CA LYS A 45 25.26 -14.91 9.11
C LYS A 45 24.55 -14.17 7.98
N TYR A 46 23.24 -14.00 8.09
CA TYR A 46 22.45 -13.37 7.02
C TYR A 46 22.68 -11.86 6.95
N ARG A 47 22.96 -11.18 8.07
CA ARG A 47 23.38 -9.77 8.09
C ARG A 47 24.69 -9.58 7.32
N GLU A 48 25.68 -10.44 7.57
CA GLU A 48 26.96 -10.40 6.85
C GLU A 48 26.79 -10.71 5.36
N LEU A 49 25.94 -11.69 5.01
CA LEU A 49 25.68 -12.09 3.63
C LEU A 49 25.09 -10.95 2.78
N ILE A 50 24.25 -10.10 3.37
CA ILE A 50 23.54 -9.02 2.67
C ILE A 50 24.17 -7.64 2.85
N LYS A 51 25.32 -7.52 3.53
CA LYS A 51 25.89 -6.22 3.91
C LYS A 51 26.15 -5.27 2.72
N ASN A 52 26.38 -5.83 1.54
CA ASN A 52 26.63 -5.11 0.29
C ASN A 52 25.43 -5.14 -0.67
N TYR A 53 24.26 -5.57 -0.20
CA TYR A 53 23.06 -5.62 -1.02
C TYR A 53 22.48 -4.21 -1.20
N GLU A 54 22.38 -3.77 -2.46
CA GLU A 54 21.63 -2.59 -2.86
C GLU A 54 20.39 -3.01 -3.65
N SER A 55 19.23 -2.45 -3.30
CA SER A 55 17.99 -2.70 -4.03
C SER A 55 18.03 -1.94 -5.35
N VAL A 56 17.82 -2.64 -6.46
CA VAL A 56 17.55 -1.99 -7.75
C VAL A 56 16.08 -1.56 -7.75
N THR A 57 15.82 -0.26 -7.77
CA THR A 57 14.47 0.27 -7.94
C THR A 57 14.10 0.28 -9.41
N ASP A 58 13.08 -0.50 -9.79
CA ASP A 58 12.37 -0.29 -11.05
C ASP A 58 11.66 1.06 -10.98
N ASP A 59 12.24 2.09 -11.61
CA ASP A 59 11.62 3.40 -11.82
C ASP A 59 10.75 3.35 -13.07
N ALA A 60 9.64 2.61 -12.99
CA ALA A 60 8.60 2.75 -14.00
C ALA A 60 8.11 4.22 -13.98
N SER A 61 8.28 4.92 -15.11
CA SER A 61 7.93 6.34 -15.23
C SER A 61 6.40 6.50 -15.25
N VAL A 62 5.79 6.70 -14.08
CA VAL A 62 4.35 7.02 -13.96
C VAL A 62 4.16 8.54 -13.87
N GLU A 63 3.40 9.14 -14.76
CA GLU A 63 3.07 10.57 -14.67
C GLU A 63 1.97 10.80 -13.62
N LEU A 64 2.16 11.79 -12.75
CA LEU A 64 1.12 12.23 -11.82
C LEU A 64 0.25 13.29 -12.51
N PRO A 65 -1.07 13.28 -12.31
CA PRO A 65 -1.95 14.32 -12.81
C PRO A 65 -1.63 15.65 -12.12
N ASP A 66 -1.96 16.75 -12.78
CA ASP A 66 -1.92 18.07 -12.15
C ASP A 66 -3.08 18.19 -11.16
N TYR A 67 -2.81 17.86 -9.90
CA TYR A 67 -3.77 17.93 -8.81
C TYR A 67 -4.36 19.33 -8.58
N ALA A 68 -3.69 20.40 -9.02
CA ALA A 68 -4.16 21.77 -8.88
C ALA A 68 -5.14 22.18 -9.99
N ALA A 69 -5.11 21.50 -11.14
CA ALA A 69 -5.92 21.82 -12.32
C ALA A 69 -6.95 20.74 -12.66
N LEU A 70 -7.36 19.93 -11.67
CA LEU A 70 -8.39 18.91 -11.86
C LEU A 70 -9.77 19.55 -12.12
N LYS A 71 -10.50 19.03 -13.11
CA LYS A 71 -11.86 19.48 -13.43
C LYS A 71 -12.89 19.06 -12.38
N ARG A 72 -12.58 18.00 -11.64
CA ARG A 72 -13.42 17.40 -10.60
C ARG A 72 -12.54 16.72 -9.56
N PRO A 73 -13.03 16.56 -8.31
CA PRO A 73 -12.27 15.85 -7.28
C PRO A 73 -11.88 14.43 -7.72
N LEU A 74 -10.60 14.10 -7.56
CA LEU A 74 -10.04 12.79 -7.85
C LEU A 74 -9.78 12.05 -6.54
N LEU A 75 -10.44 10.91 -6.37
CA LEU A 75 -10.23 9.98 -5.25
C LEU A 75 -9.35 8.82 -5.73
N GLU A 76 -8.17 8.69 -5.13
CA GLU A 76 -7.21 7.62 -5.42
C GLU A 76 -7.17 6.66 -4.22
N ALA A 77 -7.67 5.45 -4.41
CA ALA A 77 -7.57 4.37 -3.43
C ALA A 77 -6.29 3.58 -3.68
N PHE A 78 -5.33 3.66 -2.76
CA PHE A 78 -4.13 2.84 -2.77
C PHE A 78 -4.38 1.59 -1.94
N THR A 79 -4.31 0.43 -2.58
CA THR A 79 -4.60 -0.87 -1.97
C THR A 79 -3.42 -1.82 -2.16
N LEU A 80 -3.34 -2.88 -1.34
CA LEU A 80 -2.49 -4.02 -1.69
C LEU A 80 -3.11 -4.69 -2.92
N ASP A 81 -4.33 -5.20 -2.74
CA ASP A 81 -5.23 -5.66 -3.80
C ASP A 81 -6.64 -5.81 -3.19
N SER A 82 -7.62 -5.05 -3.67
CA SER A 82 -9.01 -5.14 -3.19
C SER A 82 -9.67 -6.50 -3.43
N ALA A 83 -9.13 -7.34 -4.32
CA ALA A 83 -9.69 -8.65 -4.62
C ALA A 83 -9.27 -9.73 -3.60
N SER A 84 -8.16 -9.53 -2.88
CA SER A 84 -7.58 -10.53 -1.97
C SER A 84 -7.46 -10.02 -0.54
N CYS A 85 -7.16 -8.74 -0.33
CA CYS A 85 -7.01 -8.17 1.01
C CYS A 85 -8.33 -7.59 1.52
N ALA A 86 -8.89 -8.18 2.59
CA ALA A 86 -10.19 -7.77 3.17
C ALA A 86 -10.29 -6.27 3.49
N ALA A 87 -9.27 -5.69 4.14
CA ALA A 87 -9.28 -4.25 4.45
C ALA A 87 -9.29 -3.38 3.19
N CYS A 88 -8.56 -3.80 2.14
CA CYS A 88 -8.54 -3.11 0.86
C CYS A 88 -9.88 -3.21 0.13
N THR A 89 -10.57 -4.36 0.23
CA THR A 89 -11.92 -4.55 -0.30
C THR A 89 -12.88 -3.50 0.25
N TYR A 90 -12.87 -3.27 1.57
CA TYR A 90 -13.75 -2.29 2.20
C TYR A 90 -13.42 -0.85 1.81
N MET A 91 -12.12 -0.49 1.75
CA MET A 91 -11.72 0.85 1.29
C MET A 91 -12.19 1.10 -0.14
N TRP A 92 -11.99 0.12 -1.04
CA TRP A 92 -12.39 0.26 -2.43
C TRP A 92 -13.91 0.31 -2.59
N ALA A 93 -14.66 -0.51 -1.84
CA ALA A 93 -16.12 -0.46 -1.81
C ALA A 93 -16.64 0.93 -1.39
N MET A 94 -16.05 1.54 -0.36
CA MET A 94 -16.41 2.88 0.10
C MET A 94 -16.22 3.94 -1.00
N VAL A 95 -15.12 3.86 -1.76
CA VAL A 95 -14.86 4.75 -2.90
C VAL A 95 -15.83 4.50 -4.06
N GLN A 96 -16.17 3.25 -4.34
CA GLN A 96 -17.16 2.91 -5.35
C GLN A 96 -18.56 3.41 -4.97
N ASP A 97 -18.94 3.34 -3.70
CA ASP A 97 -20.22 3.87 -3.22
C ASP A 97 -20.27 5.39 -3.33
N ALA A 98 -19.16 6.09 -3.04
CA ALA A 98 -19.04 7.51 -3.35
C ALA A 98 -19.21 7.80 -4.85
N LYS A 99 -18.64 6.97 -5.75
CA LYS A 99 -18.83 7.12 -7.20
C LYS A 99 -20.29 6.92 -7.63
N LYS A 100 -21.03 6.01 -6.97
CA LYS A 100 -22.47 5.81 -7.23
C LYS A 100 -23.30 7.03 -6.80
N GLU A 101 -22.96 7.63 -5.66
CA GLU A 101 -23.66 8.80 -5.11
C GLU A 101 -23.39 10.07 -5.93
N PHE A 102 -22.12 10.39 -6.20
CA PHE A 102 -21.72 11.64 -6.83
C PHE A 102 -21.60 11.57 -8.35
N GLY A 103 -21.69 10.36 -8.93
CA GLY A 103 -21.68 10.15 -10.37
C GLY A 103 -20.49 10.82 -11.06
N ASP A 104 -20.75 11.63 -12.08
CA ASP A 104 -19.72 12.32 -12.85
C ASP A 104 -19.08 13.53 -12.15
N ALA A 105 -19.57 13.90 -10.97
CA ALA A 105 -19.00 14.98 -10.17
C ALA A 105 -17.65 14.61 -9.56
N ILE A 106 -17.27 13.33 -9.53
CA ILE A 106 -15.95 12.87 -9.04
C ILE A 106 -15.31 11.84 -9.97
N ASP A 107 -13.98 11.78 -9.93
CA ASP A 107 -13.19 10.67 -10.47
C ASP A 107 -12.73 9.74 -9.36
N VAL A 108 -12.74 8.44 -9.63
CA VAL A 108 -12.25 7.41 -8.70
C VAL A 108 -11.32 6.46 -9.43
N VAL A 109 -10.25 6.05 -8.77
CA VAL A 109 -9.30 5.06 -9.31
C VAL A 109 -8.71 4.22 -8.17
N GLU A 110 -8.50 2.93 -8.45
CA GLU A 110 -7.76 2.04 -7.57
C GLU A 110 -6.34 1.84 -8.12
N TYR A 111 -5.34 2.02 -7.26
CA TYR A 111 -3.95 1.65 -7.54
C TYR A 111 -3.54 0.50 -6.63
N LYS A 112 -3.37 -0.68 -7.22
CA LYS A 112 -2.99 -1.90 -6.51
C LYS A 112 -1.47 -2.03 -6.39
N TYR A 113 -0.97 -2.27 -5.20
CA TYR A 113 0.46 -2.49 -4.93
C TYR A 113 0.97 -3.85 -5.47
N THR A 114 0.08 -4.66 -6.02
CA THR A 114 0.41 -5.86 -6.80
C THR A 114 0.69 -5.58 -8.29
N SER A 115 0.47 -4.34 -8.78
CA SER A 115 0.77 -3.95 -10.16
C SER A 115 2.01 -3.04 -10.24
N ARG A 116 2.75 -3.13 -11.35
CA ARG A 116 3.94 -2.27 -11.58
C ARG A 116 3.59 -0.78 -11.55
N GLU A 117 2.46 -0.41 -12.15
CA GLU A 117 1.95 0.97 -12.14
C GLU A 117 1.61 1.41 -10.71
N GLY A 118 0.90 0.58 -9.94
CA GLY A 118 0.51 0.92 -8.58
C GLY A 118 1.70 1.02 -7.62
N ILE A 119 2.72 0.18 -7.78
CA ILE A 119 3.99 0.29 -7.03
C ILE A 119 4.67 1.63 -7.34
N ALA A 120 4.82 1.99 -8.61
CA ALA A 120 5.44 3.24 -9.02
C ALA A 120 4.63 4.47 -8.59
N ARG A 121 3.29 4.40 -8.68
CA ARG A 121 2.38 5.44 -8.20
C ARG A 121 2.49 5.64 -6.69
N CYS A 122 2.46 4.55 -5.90
CA CYS A 122 2.62 4.59 -4.45
C CYS A 122 3.95 5.26 -4.04
N ARG A 123 5.04 4.93 -4.74
CA ARG A 123 6.35 5.55 -4.51
C ARG A 123 6.34 7.05 -4.81
N LYS A 124 5.83 7.46 -5.98
CA LYS A 124 5.80 8.88 -6.37
C LYS A 124 4.91 9.74 -5.49
N VAL A 125 3.78 9.20 -5.03
CA VAL A 125 2.85 9.90 -4.13
C VAL A 125 3.35 9.87 -2.67
N GLY A 126 4.21 8.92 -2.31
CA GLY A 126 4.75 8.78 -0.95
C GLY A 126 3.83 8.02 0.01
N VAL A 127 3.09 7.04 -0.51
CA VAL A 127 2.18 6.19 0.27
C VAL A 127 2.99 5.35 1.26
N LYS A 128 2.68 5.47 2.55
CA LYS A 128 3.36 4.75 3.63
C LYS A 128 2.62 3.51 4.13
N ASN A 129 1.29 3.52 4.03
CA ASN A 129 0.43 2.48 4.58
C ASN A 129 -0.68 2.13 3.58
N LEU A 130 -1.16 0.89 3.63
CA LEU A 130 -2.27 0.40 2.81
C LEU A 130 -3.35 -0.21 3.73
N PRO A 131 -4.64 -0.13 3.35
CA PRO A 131 -5.16 0.75 2.31
C PRO A 131 -5.05 2.23 2.72
N SER A 132 -4.91 3.13 1.76
CA SER A 132 -4.97 4.58 1.98
C SER A 132 -5.83 5.25 0.91
N LEU A 133 -6.54 6.30 1.28
CA LEU A 133 -7.34 7.11 0.37
C LEU A 133 -6.75 8.51 0.27
N TYR A 134 -6.50 8.95 -0.96
CA TYR A 134 -6.04 10.29 -1.29
C TYR A 134 -7.13 11.02 -2.06
N ILE A 135 -7.27 12.32 -1.80
CA ILE A 135 -8.19 13.20 -2.51
C ILE A 135 -7.36 14.35 -3.08
N ASN A 136 -7.36 14.51 -4.40
CA ASN A 136 -6.54 15.48 -5.13
C ASN A 136 -5.06 15.43 -4.71
N GLY A 137 -4.50 14.22 -4.62
CA GLY A 137 -3.09 13.99 -4.25
C GLY A 137 -2.77 14.23 -2.78
N LYS A 138 -3.74 14.59 -1.94
CA LYS A 138 -3.55 14.76 -0.49
C LYS A 138 -4.09 13.56 0.26
N LEU A 139 -3.30 13.04 1.21
CA LEU A 139 -3.71 11.94 2.08
C LEU A 139 -4.95 12.35 2.88
N ALA A 140 -6.05 11.62 2.68
CA ALA A 140 -7.28 11.81 3.42
C ALA A 140 -7.43 10.78 4.55
N TYR A 141 -7.08 9.52 4.27
CA TYR A 141 -7.19 8.41 5.22
C TYR A 141 -6.04 7.42 5.04
N ALA A 142 -5.43 6.98 6.14
CA ALA A 142 -4.34 5.99 6.14
C ALA A 142 -4.69 4.83 7.08
N SER A 143 -4.81 3.62 6.53
CA SER A 143 -5.14 2.39 7.25
C SER A 143 -6.44 2.43 8.07
N ILE A 144 -7.31 3.41 7.80
CA ILE A 144 -8.62 3.58 8.44
C ILE A 144 -9.63 3.82 7.32
N ILE A 145 -10.68 3.01 7.29
CA ILE A 145 -11.77 3.16 6.32
C ILE A 145 -12.72 4.23 6.86
N PRO A 146 -13.01 5.31 6.12
CA PRO A 146 -13.92 6.35 6.59
C PRO A 146 -15.36 5.87 6.68
N GLY A 147 -16.19 6.57 7.45
CA GLY A 147 -17.64 6.42 7.36
C GLY A 147 -18.19 7.08 6.09
N HIS A 148 -19.36 6.63 5.61
CA HIS A 148 -20.01 7.20 4.43
C HIS A 148 -20.25 8.71 4.57
N GLU A 149 -20.89 9.13 5.67
CA GLU A 149 -21.25 10.53 5.89
C GLU A 149 -20.01 11.43 5.91
N GLU A 150 -18.98 11.03 6.64
CA GLU A 150 -17.71 11.77 6.73
C GLU A 150 -17.04 11.92 5.36
N LEU A 151 -16.95 10.84 4.58
CA LEU A 151 -16.37 10.90 3.25
C LEU A 151 -17.21 11.78 2.32
N TYR A 152 -18.54 11.68 2.40
CA TYR A 152 -19.45 12.40 1.51
C TYR A 152 -19.46 13.90 1.80
N GLU A 153 -19.40 14.31 3.08
CA GLU A 153 -19.22 15.71 3.46
C GLU A 153 -17.90 16.27 2.92
N LYS A 154 -16.83 15.49 3.02
CA LYS A 154 -15.52 15.88 2.49
C LYS A 154 -15.54 16.06 0.97
N ILE A 155 -16.27 15.20 0.25
CA ILE A 155 -16.47 15.33 -1.20
C ILE A 155 -17.33 16.56 -1.53
N ARG A 156 -18.46 16.76 -0.84
CA ARG A 156 -19.34 17.92 -1.04
C ARG A 156 -18.62 19.25 -0.85
N GLY A 157 -17.67 19.34 0.08
CA GLY A 157 -16.87 20.55 0.27
C GLY A 157 -15.85 20.84 -0.84
N LEU A 158 -15.66 19.91 -1.80
CA LEU A 158 -14.74 20.05 -2.94
C LEU A 158 -15.46 20.21 -4.28
N LEU A 159 -16.78 20.10 -4.30
CA LEU A 159 -17.64 20.36 -5.45
C LEU A 159 -18.08 21.82 -5.47
#